data_AF-A0A847GHG1-F1
#
_entry.id   AF-A0A847GHG1-F1
#
_cell.length_a   1.000
_cell.length_b   1.000
_cell.length_c   1.000
_cell.angle_alpha   90.00
_cell.angle_beta   90.00
_cell.angle_gamma   90.00
#
_symmetry.space_group_name_H-M   'P 1'
#
loop_
_entity.id
_entity.type
_entity.pdbx_description
1 polymer ?
#
loop_
_entity_poly.entity_id
_entity_poly.type
_entity_poly.pdbx_seq_one_letter_code
_entity_poly.pdbx_strand_id
1 'polypeptide(L)'
;MLVLQTLLHVWPLTLFIAGFFGILAFLALRLKMGKRDWECAPMPVFYLLIAAWFLLLSLLLTLIDEPRLDALKGIESLAFMVSAFFGIPFSIPLLAVAVHARVCALHGTKLGLGAALLMALGTFALGLAASNIHDIVWCGAITEGFAKNVKAGGDLDAFAWLGGRLGIPDGTMYDYLTLGSSAFVMVLGEVAWALACFARLARLKQDAPEKTLRREKQKTS
;
A
#
# COMPACT_ATOMS: atom_id res chain seq x y z
N MET A 1 28.15 -1.76 5.14
CA MET A 1 28.83 -1.58 3.84
C MET A 1 28.19 -2.43 2.75
N LEU A 2 27.83 -3.69 3.06
CA LEU A 2 27.18 -4.62 2.14
C LEU A 2 25.84 -4.12 1.57
N VAL A 3 24.91 -3.57 2.38
CA VAL A 3 23.63 -3.02 1.88
C VAL A 3 23.82 -2.00 0.75
N LEU A 4 24.70 -1.01 0.92
CA LEU A 4 24.97 0.00 -0.11
C LEU A 4 25.63 -0.61 -1.35
N GLN A 5 26.56 -1.55 -1.15
CA GLN A 5 27.19 -2.28 -2.26
C GLN A 5 26.14 -3.09 -3.05
N THR A 6 25.25 -3.79 -2.36
CA THR A 6 24.16 -4.55 -2.98
C THR A 6 23.23 -3.63 -3.75
N LEU A 7 22.80 -2.51 -3.17
CA LEU A 7 21.96 -1.52 -3.87
C LEU A 7 22.62 -0.96 -5.14
N LEU A 8 23.95 -0.80 -5.15
CA LEU A 8 24.70 -0.42 -6.35
C LEU A 8 24.77 -1.55 -7.38
N HIS A 9 24.81 -2.82 -6.97
CA HIS A 9 24.79 -3.97 -7.88
C HIS A 9 23.40 -4.20 -8.49
N VAL A 10 22.34 -3.93 -7.74
CA VAL A 10 20.94 -4.00 -8.21
C VAL A 10 20.36 -2.62 -8.53
N TRP A 11 21.20 -1.67 -8.93
CA TRP A 11 20.79 -0.30 -9.24
C TRP A 11 19.63 -0.20 -10.26
N PRO A 12 19.49 -1.06 -11.30
CA PRO A 12 18.36 -0.96 -12.22
C PRO A 12 17.03 -1.22 -11.52
N LEU A 13 17.00 -2.19 -10.60
CA LEU A 13 15.83 -2.50 -9.77
C LEU A 13 15.52 -1.36 -8.81
N THR A 14 16.55 -0.82 -8.14
CA THR A 14 16.41 0.34 -7.24
C THR A 14 15.81 1.54 -7.96
N LEU A 15 16.31 1.88 -9.15
CA LEU A 15 15.76 2.99 -9.95
C LEU A 15 14.35 2.70 -10.45
N PHE A 16 14.06 1.47 -10.87
CA PHE A 16 12.73 1.09 -11.31
C PHE A 16 11.70 1.26 -10.17
N ILE A 17 12.01 0.75 -8.98
CA ILE A 17 11.16 0.86 -7.78
C ILE A 17 10.97 2.33 -7.41
N ALA A 18 12.07 3.09 -7.31
CA ALA A 18 12.01 4.51 -6.97
C ALA A 18 11.20 5.32 -8.00
N GLY A 19 11.40 5.04 -9.29
CA GLY A 19 10.64 5.67 -10.38
C GLY A 19 9.16 5.33 -10.33
N PHE A 20 8.81 4.05 -10.12
CA PHE A 20 7.44 3.59 -10.01
C PHE A 20 6.69 4.29 -8.87
N PHE A 21 7.23 4.26 -7.66
CA PHE A 21 6.59 4.94 -6.51
C PHE A 21 6.64 6.46 -6.63
N GLY A 22 7.68 7.02 -7.25
CA GLY A 22 7.74 8.45 -7.59
C GLY A 22 6.59 8.88 -8.52
N ILE A 23 6.29 8.06 -9.53
CA ILE A 23 5.14 8.28 -10.43
C ILE A 23 3.83 8.17 -9.64
N LEU A 24 3.65 7.16 -8.79
CA LEU A 24 2.43 7.01 -7.97
C LEU A 24 2.23 8.19 -7.02
N ALA A 25 3.28 8.63 -6.33
CA ALA A 25 3.26 9.79 -5.46
C ALA A 25 2.92 11.08 -6.25
N PHE A 26 3.53 11.27 -7.42
CA PHE A 26 3.21 12.38 -8.30
C PHE A 26 1.75 12.35 -8.75
N LEU A 27 1.24 11.20 -9.18
CA LEU A 27 -0.16 11.02 -9.60
C LEU A 27 -1.11 11.31 -8.44
N ALA A 28 -0.82 10.84 -7.23
CA ALA A 28 -1.61 11.12 -6.03
C ALA A 28 -1.69 12.64 -5.74
N LEU A 29 -0.57 13.35 -5.83
CA LEU A 29 -0.52 14.81 -5.67
C LEU A 29 -1.27 15.55 -6.78
N ARG A 30 -1.24 15.01 -8.00
CA ARG A 30 -1.88 15.60 -9.19
C ARG A 30 -3.32 15.17 -9.37
N LEU A 31 -3.84 14.26 -8.53
CA LEU A 31 -5.22 13.80 -8.61
C LEU A 31 -6.16 15.01 -8.49
N LYS A 32 -6.69 15.43 -9.64
CA LYS A 32 -7.64 16.52 -9.76
C LYS A 32 -9.02 15.95 -9.45
N MET A 33 -9.47 16.15 -8.22
CA MET A 33 -10.90 16.06 -7.94
C MET A 33 -11.56 17.23 -8.64
N GLY A 34 -12.32 16.94 -9.70
CA GLY A 34 -13.02 17.96 -10.46
C GLY A 34 -14.02 18.71 -9.58
N LYS A 35 -14.76 19.67 -10.16
CA LYS A 35 -15.90 20.34 -9.50
C LYS A 35 -17.03 19.37 -9.08
N ARG A 36 -16.90 18.08 -9.41
CA ARG A 36 -17.74 16.94 -9.02
C ARG A 36 -16.88 15.95 -8.22
N ASP A 37 -16.42 16.32 -7.03
CA ASP A 37 -16.19 15.26 -6.04
C ASP A 37 -17.58 14.71 -5.73
N TRP A 38 -17.80 13.44 -6.09
CA TRP A 38 -19.12 12.84 -5.95
C TRP A 38 -19.32 12.57 -4.46
N GLU A 39 -20.37 13.17 -3.92
CA GLU A 39 -20.71 13.01 -2.52
C GLU A 39 -21.76 11.92 -2.37
N CYS A 40 -21.58 11.07 -1.36
CA CYS A 40 -22.53 10.00 -1.05
C CYS A 40 -22.94 10.02 0.43
N ALA A 41 -24.04 9.32 0.71
CA ALA A 41 -24.50 9.13 2.08
C ALA A 41 -23.47 8.28 2.84
N PRO A 42 -22.97 8.74 4.00
CA PRO A 42 -21.88 8.07 4.69
C PRO A 42 -22.25 6.71 5.30
N MET A 43 -23.46 6.56 5.84
CA MET A 43 -23.85 5.35 6.57
C MET A 43 -23.96 4.09 5.69
N PRO A 44 -24.56 4.13 4.48
CA PRO A 44 -24.51 2.99 3.57
C PRO A 44 -23.08 2.55 3.23
N VAL A 45 -22.18 3.51 3.00
CA VAL A 45 -20.76 3.22 2.72
C VAL A 45 -20.09 2.57 3.93
N PHE A 46 -20.33 3.07 5.15
CA PHE A 46 -19.83 2.47 6.37
C PHE A 46 -20.24 0.99 6.50
N TYR A 47 -21.54 0.68 6.39
CA TYR A 47 -22.01 -0.70 6.54
C TYR A 47 -21.47 -1.61 5.46
N LEU A 48 -21.44 -1.15 4.20
CA LEU A 48 -20.90 -1.93 3.09
C LEU A 48 -19.41 -2.23 3.28
N LEU A 49 -18.62 -1.24 3.67
CA LEU A 49 -17.18 -1.41 3.86
C LEU A 49 -16.83 -2.22 5.12
N ILE A 50 -17.58 -2.09 6.22
CA ILE A 50 -17.40 -2.95 7.40
C ILE A 50 -17.76 -4.39 7.08
N ALA A 51 -18.86 -4.64 6.37
CA ALA A 51 -19.23 -5.99 5.95
C ALA A 51 -18.17 -6.59 5.02
N ALA A 52 -17.73 -5.83 4.01
CA ALA A 52 -16.67 -6.26 3.10
C ALA A 52 -15.35 -6.51 3.83
N TRP A 53 -14.97 -5.64 4.77
CA TRP A 53 -13.78 -5.79 5.60
C TRP A 53 -13.85 -7.04 6.47
N PHE A 54 -14.98 -7.30 7.13
CA PHE A 54 -15.18 -8.49 7.95
C PHE A 54 -15.09 -9.77 7.12
N LEU A 55 -15.74 -9.81 5.95
CA LEU A 55 -15.68 -10.96 5.04
C LEU A 55 -14.27 -11.20 4.53
N LEU A 56 -13.58 -10.13 4.11
CA LEU A 56 -12.19 -10.21 3.66
C LEU A 56 -11.28 -10.71 4.78
N LEU A 57 -11.38 -10.15 5.99
CA LEU A 57 -10.56 -10.57 7.12
C LEU A 57 -10.83 -12.03 7.51
N SER A 58 -12.10 -12.44 7.51
CA SER A 58 -12.48 -13.83 7.78
C SER A 58 -11.84 -14.77 6.75
N LEU A 59 -11.93 -14.43 5.45
CA LEU A 59 -11.30 -15.18 4.38
C LEU A 59 -9.78 -15.26 4.56
N LEU A 60 -9.12 -14.12 4.79
CA LEU A 60 -7.67 -14.06 5.00
C LEU A 60 -7.24 -14.91 6.19
N LEU A 61 -7.96 -14.86 7.32
CA LEU A 61 -7.66 -15.67 8.50
C LEU A 61 -7.86 -17.17 8.24
N THR A 62 -8.93 -17.56 7.54
CA THR A 62 -9.12 -18.96 7.13
C THR A 62 -7.97 -19.44 6.24
N LEU A 63 -7.51 -18.61 5.30
CA LEU A 63 -6.39 -18.98 4.43
C LEU A 63 -5.04 -19.02 5.15
N ILE A 64 -4.89 -18.28 6.26
CA ILE A 64 -3.69 -18.33 7.10
C ILE A 64 -3.69 -19.57 8.00
N ASP A 65 -4.82 -19.87 8.64
CA ASP A 65 -4.94 -20.94 9.65
C ASP A 65 -5.16 -22.32 9.02
N GLU A 66 -6.04 -22.42 8.03
CA GLU A 66 -6.38 -23.65 7.32
C GLU A 66 -6.28 -23.47 5.79
N PRO A 67 -5.08 -23.26 5.22
CA PRO A 67 -4.90 -23.14 3.77
C PRO A 67 -5.28 -24.42 2.98
N ARG A 68 -5.57 -25.52 3.68
CA ARG A 68 -5.85 -26.86 3.12
C ARG A 68 -7.31 -27.04 2.69
N LEU A 69 -7.90 -26.01 2.11
CA LEU A 69 -9.19 -26.15 1.43
C LEU A 69 -9.00 -27.00 0.18
N ASP A 70 -9.89 -27.97 -0.07
CA ASP A 70 -9.77 -28.86 -1.25
C ASP A 70 -9.68 -28.08 -2.57
N ALA A 71 -10.33 -26.92 -2.65
CA ALA A 71 -10.30 -26.02 -3.80
C ALA A 71 -8.94 -25.32 -4.03
N LEU A 72 -8.05 -25.32 -3.03
CA LEU A 72 -6.73 -24.69 -3.07
C LEU A 72 -5.58 -25.68 -3.19
N LYS A 73 -5.88 -26.97 -3.43
CA LYS A 73 -4.87 -28.01 -3.62
C LYS A 73 -3.88 -27.64 -4.72
N GLY A 74 -2.60 -27.58 -4.37
CA GLY A 74 -1.50 -27.22 -5.27
C GLY A 74 -1.12 -25.73 -5.28
N ILE A 75 -1.86 -24.86 -4.58
CA ILE A 75 -1.55 -23.43 -4.43
C ILE A 75 -1.61 -22.96 -2.96
N GLU A 76 -1.61 -23.88 -1.99
CA GLU A 76 -1.79 -23.58 -0.57
C GLU A 76 -0.73 -22.60 -0.04
N SER A 77 0.53 -22.79 -0.46
CA SER A 77 1.64 -21.90 -0.08
C SER A 77 1.45 -20.49 -0.63
N LEU A 78 0.98 -20.36 -1.87
CA LEU A 78 0.68 -19.06 -2.49
C LEU A 78 -0.52 -18.40 -1.80
N ALA A 79 -1.58 -19.15 -1.48
CA ALA A 79 -2.75 -18.64 -0.78
C ALA A 79 -2.38 -18.14 0.62
N PHE A 80 -1.54 -18.89 1.35
CA PHE A 80 -0.99 -18.47 2.62
C PHE A 80 -0.14 -17.19 2.48
N MET A 81 0.83 -17.17 1.56
CA MET A 81 1.72 -16.00 1.36
C MET A 81 0.93 -14.76 0.99
N VAL A 82 0.00 -14.86 0.04
CA VAL A 82 -0.83 -13.71 -0.37
C VAL A 82 -1.67 -13.23 0.81
N SER A 83 -2.25 -14.13 1.58
CA SER A 83 -3.10 -13.75 2.72
C SER A 83 -2.30 -13.14 3.88
N ALA A 84 -1.13 -13.68 4.17
CA ALA A 84 -0.25 -13.20 5.23
C ALA A 84 0.39 -11.84 4.89
N PHE A 85 0.87 -11.65 3.65
CA PHE A 85 1.59 -10.43 3.25
C PHE A 85 0.67 -9.33 2.72
N PHE A 86 -0.37 -9.68 1.98
CA PHE A 86 -1.32 -8.68 1.46
C PHE A 86 -2.59 -8.50 2.29
N GLY A 87 -2.78 -9.30 3.34
CA GLY A 87 -3.94 -9.18 4.20
C GLY A 87 -4.06 -7.80 4.86
N ILE A 88 -2.97 -7.26 5.40
CA ILE A 88 -2.92 -5.91 5.96
C ILE A 88 -3.11 -4.84 4.86
N PRO A 89 -2.33 -4.84 3.75
CA PRO A 89 -2.53 -3.93 2.64
C PRO A 89 -3.97 -3.85 2.14
N PHE A 90 -4.69 -4.97 2.03
CA PHE A 90 -6.06 -4.96 1.49
C PHE A 90 -7.15 -4.67 2.52
N SER A 91 -6.96 -5.07 3.78
CA SER A 91 -7.99 -4.89 4.82
C SER A 91 -8.01 -3.47 5.40
N ILE A 92 -6.84 -2.88 5.66
CA ILE A 92 -6.76 -1.56 6.32
C ILE A 92 -7.42 -0.43 5.51
N PRO A 93 -7.32 -0.36 4.17
CA PRO A 93 -8.03 0.65 3.38
C PRO A 93 -9.54 0.64 3.56
N LEU A 94 -10.14 -0.56 3.58
CA LEU A 94 -11.59 -0.70 3.79
C LEU A 94 -11.99 -0.17 5.16
N LEU A 95 -11.25 -0.55 6.19
CA LEU A 95 -11.50 -0.10 7.56
C LEU A 95 -11.31 1.41 7.71
N ALA A 96 -10.25 1.98 7.13
CA ALA A 96 -9.97 3.40 7.21
C ALA A 96 -11.08 4.24 6.57
N VAL A 97 -11.55 3.85 5.38
CA VAL A 97 -12.65 4.55 4.70
C VAL A 97 -13.97 4.35 5.45
N ALA A 98 -14.22 3.16 6.01
CA ALA A 98 -15.40 2.93 6.84
C ALA A 98 -15.42 3.86 8.07
N VAL A 99 -14.31 3.92 8.83
CA VAL A 99 -14.17 4.82 9.99
C VAL A 99 -14.37 6.27 9.56
N HIS A 100 -13.80 6.68 8.43
CA HIS A 100 -14.00 8.04 7.91
C HIS A 100 -15.46 8.32 7.55
N ALA A 101 -16.15 7.37 6.90
CA ALA A 101 -17.58 7.48 6.61
C ALA A 101 -18.38 7.64 7.91
N ARG A 102 -18.07 6.87 8.96
CA ARG A 102 -18.72 7.02 10.27
C ARG A 102 -18.48 8.40 10.87
N VAL A 103 -17.27 8.93 10.79
CA VAL A 103 -16.96 10.29 11.25
C VAL A 103 -17.76 11.34 10.48
N CYS A 104 -17.87 11.21 9.15
CA CYS A 104 -18.71 12.10 8.34
C CYS A 104 -20.17 12.08 8.80
N ALA A 105 -20.72 10.90 9.07
CA ALA A 105 -22.08 10.74 9.58
C ALA A 105 -22.29 11.40 10.95
N LEU A 106 -21.34 11.23 11.88
CA LEU A 106 -21.40 11.85 13.21
C LEU A 106 -21.38 13.38 13.13
N HIS A 107 -20.71 13.95 12.14
CA HIS A 107 -20.68 15.40 11.90
C HIS A 107 -21.79 15.90 10.97
N GLY A 108 -22.73 15.04 10.53
CA GLY A 108 -23.80 15.42 9.60
C GLY A 108 -23.30 15.86 8.21
N THR A 109 -22.09 15.43 7.82
CA THR A 109 -21.47 15.76 6.53
C THR A 109 -21.54 14.58 5.57
N LYS A 110 -21.47 14.87 4.27
CA LYS A 110 -21.39 13.82 3.25
C LYS A 110 -19.97 13.30 3.09
N LEU A 111 -19.86 12.08 2.58
CA LEU A 111 -18.56 11.48 2.23
C LEU A 111 -18.20 11.84 0.79
N GLY A 112 -17.07 12.52 0.59
CA GLY A 112 -16.48 12.76 -0.73
C GLY A 112 -15.75 11.51 -1.22
N LEU A 113 -16.13 10.97 -2.38
CA LEU A 113 -15.53 9.74 -2.91
C LEU A 113 -14.05 9.91 -3.24
N GLY A 114 -13.64 11.09 -3.67
CA GLY A 114 -12.24 11.37 -3.91
C GLY A 114 -11.44 11.34 -2.60
N ALA A 115 -11.94 11.98 -1.53
CA ALA A 115 -11.30 11.93 -0.22
C ALA A 115 -11.19 10.49 0.30
N ALA A 116 -12.25 9.70 0.12
CA ALA A 116 -12.25 8.27 0.43
C ALA A 116 -11.20 7.49 -0.38
N LEU A 117 -11.08 7.76 -1.69
CA LEU A 117 -10.08 7.11 -2.55
C LEU A 117 -8.65 7.45 -2.12
N LEU A 118 -8.34 8.73 -1.85
CA LEU A 118 -7.01 9.12 -1.38
C LEU A 118 -6.68 8.49 -0.02
N MET A 119 -7.67 8.38 0.86
CA MET A 119 -7.49 7.69 2.14
C MET A 119 -7.24 6.20 1.94
N ALA A 120 -7.99 5.53 1.07
CA ALA A 120 -7.78 4.13 0.73
C ALA A 120 -6.39 3.90 0.13
N LEU A 121 -5.97 4.70 -0.84
CA LEU A 121 -4.64 4.59 -1.46
C LEU A 121 -3.52 4.87 -0.47
N GLY A 122 -3.66 5.90 0.38
CA GLY A 122 -2.65 6.25 1.38
C GLY A 122 -2.49 5.16 2.44
N THR A 123 -3.60 4.59 2.91
CA THR A 123 -3.56 3.47 3.88
C THR A 123 -3.15 2.15 3.24
N PHE A 124 -3.44 1.92 1.96
CA PHE A 124 -2.94 0.79 1.19
C PHE A 124 -1.42 0.85 1.09
N ALA A 125 -0.88 2.01 0.72
CA ALA A 125 0.56 2.24 0.66
C ALA A 125 1.24 2.05 2.03
N LEU A 126 0.62 2.51 3.14
CA LEU A 126 1.11 2.21 4.49
C LEU A 126 1.06 0.72 4.83
N GLY A 127 0.02 0.02 4.40
CA GLY A 127 -0.08 -1.43 4.59
C GLY A 127 1.00 -2.18 3.84
N LEU A 128 1.30 -1.78 2.59
CA LEU A 128 2.42 -2.33 1.82
C LEU A 128 3.76 -2.06 2.52
N ALA A 129 3.98 -0.83 3.00
CA ALA A 129 5.17 -0.48 3.76
C ALA A 129 5.31 -1.31 5.03
N ALA A 130 4.22 -1.52 5.78
CA ALA A 130 4.22 -2.36 6.96
C ALA A 130 4.58 -3.82 6.63
N SER A 131 4.07 -4.35 5.51
CA SER A 131 4.48 -5.65 4.99
C SER A 131 5.97 -5.62 4.66
N ASN A 132 6.47 -4.73 3.80
CA ASN A 132 7.89 -4.76 3.42
C ASN A 132 8.86 -4.48 4.59
N ILE A 133 8.44 -3.76 5.64
CA ILE A 133 9.22 -3.63 6.89
C ILE A 133 9.43 -5.00 7.54
N HIS A 134 8.41 -5.86 7.53
CA HIS A 134 8.54 -7.23 8.02
C HIS A 134 9.64 -7.99 7.24
N ASP A 135 9.69 -7.84 5.91
CA ASP A 135 10.72 -8.47 5.06
C ASP A 135 12.12 -7.95 5.38
N ILE A 136 12.27 -6.64 5.61
CA ILE A 136 13.54 -6.04 6.02
C ILE A 136 14.01 -6.64 7.35
N VAL A 137 13.12 -6.77 8.34
CA VAL A 137 13.46 -7.33 9.65
C VAL A 137 13.82 -8.81 9.52
N TRP A 138 13.04 -9.58 8.76
CA TRP A 138 13.27 -11.00 8.53
C TRP A 138 14.59 -11.26 7.81
N CYS A 139 14.83 -10.56 6.70
CA CYS A 139 16.08 -10.64 5.96
C CYS A 139 17.26 -10.21 6.83
N GLY A 140 17.10 -9.13 7.60
CA GLY A 140 18.10 -8.66 8.56
C GLY A 140 18.45 -9.73 9.59
N ALA A 141 17.45 -10.42 10.16
CA ALA A 141 17.69 -11.49 11.11
C ALA A 141 18.46 -12.67 10.48
N ILE A 142 18.05 -13.13 9.30
CA ILE A 142 18.69 -14.26 8.59
C ILE A 142 20.14 -13.93 8.18
N THR A 143 20.37 -12.69 7.75
CA THR A 143 21.67 -12.22 7.27
C THR A 143 22.57 -11.65 8.38
N GLU A 144 22.23 -11.87 9.65
CA GLU A 144 22.97 -11.36 10.83
C GLU A 144 23.19 -9.84 10.77
N GLY A 145 22.10 -9.09 10.55
CA GLY A 145 22.11 -7.65 10.39
C GLY A 145 22.68 -7.21 9.05
N PHE A 146 22.42 -7.94 7.97
CA PHE A 146 22.94 -7.68 6.62
C PHE A 146 24.48 -7.74 6.53
N ALA A 147 25.09 -8.61 7.34
CA ALA A 147 26.53 -8.82 7.39
C ALA A 147 27.02 -9.96 6.48
N LYS A 148 26.13 -10.85 6.02
CA LYS A 148 26.46 -11.99 5.15
C LYS A 148 25.38 -12.24 4.09
N ASN A 149 25.78 -12.82 2.96
CA ASN A 149 24.87 -13.28 1.92
C ASN A 149 24.23 -14.60 2.37
N VAL A 150 22.92 -14.73 2.17
CA VAL A 150 22.20 -15.96 2.47
C VAL A 150 21.25 -16.25 1.33
N LYS A 151 21.42 -17.42 0.71
CA LYS A 151 20.60 -17.85 -0.41
C LYS A 151 19.12 -17.89 0.00
N ALA A 152 18.28 -17.26 -0.79
CA ALA A 152 16.83 -17.24 -0.59
C ALA A 152 16.13 -18.44 -1.24
N GLY A 153 14.90 -18.70 -0.79
CA GLY A 153 14.03 -19.73 -1.34
C GLY A 153 13.21 -19.25 -2.54
N GLY A 154 12.23 -20.06 -2.94
CA GLY A 154 11.27 -19.73 -4.01
C GLY A 154 10.20 -18.70 -3.62
N ASP A 155 10.24 -18.21 -2.38
CA ASP A 155 9.48 -17.05 -1.92
C ASP A 155 9.80 -15.78 -2.72
N LEU A 156 10.94 -15.76 -3.45
CA LEU A 156 11.42 -14.61 -4.21
C LEU A 156 11.22 -14.70 -5.72
N ASP A 157 10.50 -15.70 -6.24
CA ASP A 157 10.36 -15.94 -7.67
C ASP A 157 9.85 -14.71 -8.44
N ALA A 158 8.93 -13.93 -7.84
CA ALA A 158 8.42 -12.70 -8.43
C ALA A 158 9.50 -11.59 -8.52
N PHE A 159 10.34 -11.46 -7.49
CA PHE A 159 11.46 -10.53 -7.48
C PHE A 159 12.53 -10.97 -8.48
N ALA A 160 12.89 -12.26 -8.48
CA ALA A 160 13.85 -12.83 -9.43
C ALA A 160 13.38 -12.67 -10.88
N TRP A 161 12.10 -12.90 -11.16
CA TRP A 161 11.52 -12.64 -12.48
C TRP A 161 11.67 -11.17 -12.89
N LEU A 162 11.34 -10.22 -12.01
CA LEU A 162 11.48 -8.79 -12.30
C LEU A 162 12.94 -8.40 -12.49
N GLY A 163 13.83 -8.88 -11.62
CA GLY A 163 15.27 -8.66 -11.71
C GLY A 163 15.86 -9.20 -13.03
N GLY A 164 15.46 -10.40 -13.44
CA GLY A 164 15.84 -10.98 -14.72
C GLY A 164 15.41 -10.14 -15.92
N ARG A 165 14.21 -9.52 -15.88
CA ARG A 165 13.76 -8.55 -16.90
C ARG A 165 14.60 -7.29 -16.95
N LEU A 166 15.23 -6.92 -15.83
CA LEU A 166 16.15 -5.79 -15.71
C LEU A 166 17.62 -6.18 -15.92
N GLY A 167 17.88 -7.43 -16.32
CA GLY A 167 19.24 -7.94 -16.59
C GLY A 167 20.05 -8.29 -15.34
N ILE A 168 19.39 -8.47 -14.18
CA ILE A 168 20.04 -8.86 -12.93
C ILE A 168 20.14 -10.39 -12.85
N PRO A 169 21.31 -10.97 -12.55
CA PRO A 169 21.46 -12.42 -12.45
C PRO A 169 20.59 -13.04 -11.36
N ASP A 170 20.05 -14.24 -11.63
CA ASP A 170 19.24 -14.99 -10.65
C ASP A 170 19.97 -15.21 -9.33
N GLY A 171 21.26 -15.54 -9.36
CA GLY A 171 22.06 -15.73 -8.15
C GLY A 171 22.13 -14.50 -7.23
N THR A 172 21.94 -13.29 -7.79
CA THR A 172 21.84 -12.04 -7.03
C THR A 172 20.42 -11.83 -6.50
N MET A 173 19.41 -12.24 -7.26
CA MET A 173 18.00 -12.07 -6.88
C MET A 173 17.51 -13.11 -5.87
N TYR A 174 18.12 -14.29 -5.83
CA TYR A 174 17.89 -15.31 -4.80
C TYR A 174 18.85 -15.13 -3.60
N ASP A 175 18.96 -13.91 -3.08
CA ASP A 175 19.76 -13.56 -1.89
C ASP A 175 18.95 -12.66 -0.96
N TYR A 176 18.82 -13.07 0.31
CA TYR A 176 18.09 -12.30 1.33
C TYR A 176 18.75 -10.94 1.62
N LEU A 177 20.06 -10.79 1.39
CA LEU A 177 20.71 -9.48 1.48
C LEU A 177 20.18 -8.53 0.40
N THR A 178 20.07 -9.01 -0.83
CA THR A 178 19.51 -8.26 -1.96
C THR A 178 18.06 -7.91 -1.71
N LEU A 179 17.24 -8.88 -1.32
CA LEU A 179 15.83 -8.66 -1.05
C LEU A 179 15.62 -7.61 0.03
N GLY A 180 16.22 -7.78 1.22
CA GLY A 180 16.02 -6.85 2.32
C GLY A 180 16.52 -5.44 1.99
N SER A 181 17.60 -5.34 1.20
CA SER A 181 18.08 -4.05 0.68
C SER A 181 17.09 -3.41 -0.30
N SER A 182 16.52 -4.19 -1.23
CA SER A 182 15.50 -3.70 -2.18
C SER A 182 14.18 -3.34 -1.48
N ALA A 183 13.77 -4.12 -0.47
CA ALA A 183 12.60 -3.85 0.36
C ALA A 183 12.73 -2.50 1.10
N PHE A 184 13.94 -2.11 1.51
CA PHE A 184 14.17 -0.77 2.08
C PHE A 184 13.80 0.35 1.10
N VAL A 185 14.15 0.22 -0.18
CA VAL A 185 13.79 1.19 -1.22
C VAL A 185 12.28 1.19 -1.47
N MET A 186 11.64 0.01 -1.46
CA MET A 186 10.18 -0.13 -1.59
C MET A 186 9.45 0.58 -0.45
N VAL A 187 9.85 0.34 0.80
CA VAL A 187 9.27 0.98 1.99
C VAL A 187 9.36 2.51 1.88
N LEU A 188 10.52 3.05 1.48
CA LEU A 188 10.66 4.49 1.29
C LEU A 188 9.71 5.02 0.20
N GLY A 189 9.58 4.31 -0.92
CA GLY A 189 8.66 4.65 -2.00
C GLY A 189 7.19 4.62 -1.56
N GLU A 190 6.80 3.59 -0.81
CA GLU A 190 5.44 3.38 -0.30
C GLU A 190 5.06 4.43 0.75
N VAL A 191 5.99 4.76 1.66
CA VAL A 191 5.81 5.86 2.62
C VAL A 191 5.70 7.19 1.90
N ALA A 192 6.54 7.45 0.89
CA ALA A 192 6.44 8.67 0.09
C ALA A 192 5.10 8.77 -0.66
N TRP A 193 4.61 7.67 -1.21
CA TRP A 193 3.30 7.61 -1.84
C TRP A 193 2.15 7.84 -0.84
N ALA A 194 2.21 7.21 0.34
CA ALA A 194 1.25 7.44 1.41
C ALA A 194 1.21 8.92 1.83
N LEU A 195 2.38 9.51 2.06
CA LEU A 195 2.52 10.93 2.41
C LEU A 195 1.95 11.83 1.32
N ALA A 196 2.18 11.53 0.05
CA ALA A 196 1.59 12.24 -1.08
C ALA A 196 0.05 12.18 -1.07
N CYS A 197 -0.54 11.01 -0.83
CA CYS A 197 -1.98 10.83 -0.68
C CYS A 197 -2.55 11.67 0.47
N PHE A 198 -1.95 11.60 1.66
CA PHE A 198 -2.43 12.34 2.83
C PHE A 198 -2.18 13.85 2.73
N ALA A 199 -1.07 14.28 2.14
CA ALA A 199 -0.81 15.69 1.85
C ALA A 199 -1.86 16.25 0.88
N ARG A 200 -2.24 15.48 -0.15
CA ARG A 200 -3.31 15.88 -1.06
C ARG A 200 -4.66 15.94 -0.35
N LEU A 201 -4.98 14.96 0.49
CA LEU A 201 -6.20 14.91 1.29
C LEU A 201 -6.30 16.14 2.23
N ALA A 202 -5.20 16.53 2.87
CA ALA A 202 -5.14 17.70 3.74
C ALA A 202 -5.43 19.01 2.98
N ARG A 203 -4.85 19.17 1.77
CA ARG A 203 -5.10 20.35 0.92
C ARG A 203 -6.57 20.44 0.50
N LEU A 204 -7.22 19.32 0.20
CA LEU A 204 -8.64 19.31 -0.17
C LEU A 204 -9.55 19.82 0.96
N LYS A 205 -9.21 19.55 2.22
CA LYS A 205 -9.94 20.10 3.38
C LYS A 205 -9.78 21.62 3.52
N GLN A 206 -8.62 22.16 3.17
CA GLN A 206 -8.34 23.61 3.23
C GLN A 206 -9.04 24.39 2.10
N ASP A 207 -9.18 23.80 0.92
CA ASP A 207 -9.84 24.44 -0.23
C ASP A 207 -11.38 24.51 -0.11
N ALA A 208 -11.98 23.71 0.78
CA ALA A 208 -13.43 23.64 0.99
C ALA A 208 -14.05 24.89 1.67
N PRO A 209 -13.49 25.44 2.78
CA PRO A 209 -14.04 26.65 3.41
C PRO A 209 -13.99 27.88 2.50
N GLU A 210 -12.94 28.03 1.68
CA GLU A 210 -12.78 29.19 0.79
C GLU A 210 -13.85 29.25 -0.32
N LYS A 211 -14.30 28.09 -0.81
CA LYS A 211 -15.38 27.99 -1.81
C LYS A 211 -16.75 28.30 -1.23
N THR A 212 -16.98 27.97 0.03
CA THR A 212 -18.26 28.23 0.73
C THR A 212 -18.44 29.74 0.94
N LEU A 213 -17.39 30.43 1.42
CA LEU A 213 -17.36 31.88 1.58
C LEU A 213 -17.54 32.65 0.26
N ARG A 214 -16.94 32.19 -0.84
CA ARG A 214 -17.13 32.81 -2.17
C ARG A 214 -18.54 32.62 -2.73
N ARG A 215 -19.16 31.45 -2.50
CA ARG A 215 -20.53 31.17 -2.93
C ARG A 215 -21.57 31.97 -2.16
N GLU A 216 -21.37 32.21 -0.88
CA GLU A 216 -22.24 33.09 -0.10
C GLU A 216 -22.14 34.54 -0.57
N LYS A 217 -20.93 35.05 -0.81
CA LYS A 217 -20.73 36.40 -1.37
C LYS A 217 -21.36 36.62 -2.74
N GLN A 218 -21.39 35.59 -3.59
CA GLN A 218 -22.07 35.64 -4.90
C GLN A 218 -23.59 35.53 -4.85
N LYS A 219 -24.16 35.01 -3.75
CA LYS A 219 -25.64 34.98 -3.57
C LYS A 219 -26.18 36.29 -3.01
N THR A 220 -25.32 37.11 -2.40
CA THR A 220 -25.68 38.41 -1.80
C THR A 220 -25.39 39.61 -2.72
N SER A 221 -24.93 39.36 -3.95
CA SER A 221 -24.67 40.36 -5.00
C SER A 221 -25.60 40.17 -6.18
#